data_AF-A0A9D3LIW6-F1
#
_entry.id   AF-A0A9D3LIW6-F1
#
_cell.length_a   1.000
_cell.length_b   1.000
_cell.length_c   1.000
_cell.angle_alpha   90.00
_cell.angle_beta   90.00
_cell.angle_gamma   90.00
#
_symmetry.space_group_name_H-M   'P 1'
#
loop_
_entity.id
_entity.type
_entity.pdbx_description
1 polymer ?
#
loop_
_entity_poly.entity_id
_entity_poly.type
_entity_poly.pdbx_seq_one_letter_code
_entity_poly.pdbx_strand_id
1 'polypeptide(L)'
;MSKSKSSPHVNCASSSRSLSPQRDRSRLSTIQRSSHLVEITIHALEQIVHLRTPKDTTVGKVMESCLKTLGVTDSRELFSLRSKLGPLAELSFDQQIGDLLGSEKRLLELNLFKKRVTTGPKRRRSES
;
A
#
# COMPACT_ATOMS: atom_id res chain seq x y z
N MET A 1 -52.26 55.44 3.25
CA MET A 1 -51.09 54.57 3.50
C MET A 1 -50.43 54.27 2.17
N SER A 2 -49.24 54.82 1.91
CA SER A 2 -48.38 54.43 0.78
C SER A 2 -46.94 54.68 1.20
N LYS A 3 -46.20 53.62 1.50
CA LYS A 3 -44.74 53.68 1.65
C LYS A 3 -44.13 53.09 0.38
N SER A 4 -44.03 53.90 -0.66
CA SER A 4 -43.16 53.63 -1.79
C SER A 4 -41.74 54.04 -1.40
N LYS A 5 -40.83 53.08 -1.30
CA LYS A 5 -39.38 53.36 -1.22
C LYS A 5 -38.78 53.11 -2.61
N SER A 6 -38.32 54.19 -3.23
CA SER A 6 -37.55 54.20 -4.47
C SER A 6 -36.04 54.03 -4.19
N SER A 7 -35.38 53.16 -4.97
CA SER A 7 -34.07 53.23 -5.67
C SER A 7 -32.88 54.06 -5.11
N PRO A 8 -31.59 53.67 -5.34
CA PRO A 8 -31.08 53.30 -6.67
C PRO A 8 -29.98 52.21 -6.80
N HIS A 9 -29.85 51.74 -8.04
CA HIS A 9 -28.67 51.25 -8.80
C HIS A 9 -27.31 51.19 -8.09
N VAL A 10 -26.58 50.07 -8.25
CA VAL A 10 -25.38 49.94 -9.12
C VAL A 10 -24.87 48.48 -9.21
N ASN A 11 -24.32 48.14 -10.39
CA ASN A 11 -23.42 47.04 -10.80
C ASN A 11 -22.74 46.21 -9.69
N CYS A 12 -22.54 44.89 -9.84
CA CYS A 12 -21.57 44.32 -10.77
C CYS A 12 -21.96 42.93 -11.28
N ALA A 13 -21.80 42.74 -12.59
CA ALA A 13 -21.61 41.42 -13.18
C ALA A 13 -20.37 40.76 -12.54
N SER A 14 -20.59 39.79 -11.66
CA SER A 14 -19.59 38.78 -11.38
C SER A 14 -20.08 37.51 -12.03
N SER A 15 -19.35 37.05 -13.05
CA SER A 15 -19.45 35.72 -13.59
C SER A 15 -19.23 34.73 -12.45
N SER A 16 -20.30 34.31 -11.77
CA SER A 16 -20.32 33.06 -11.04
C SER A 16 -20.25 31.98 -12.11
N ARG A 17 -19.02 31.69 -12.53
CA ARG A 17 -18.62 30.39 -13.06
C ARG A 17 -19.28 29.39 -12.14
N SER A 18 -20.37 28.79 -12.63
CA SER A 18 -21.06 27.72 -11.94
C SER A 18 -20.03 26.59 -11.89
N LEU A 19 -19.23 26.58 -10.83
CA LEU A 19 -18.48 25.42 -10.43
C LEU A 19 -19.55 24.41 -10.10
N SER A 20 -19.86 23.60 -11.10
CA SER A 20 -20.48 22.30 -10.92
C SER A 20 -19.92 21.71 -9.62
N PRO A 21 -20.76 21.19 -8.72
CA PRO A 21 -20.25 20.26 -7.71
C PRO A 21 -19.74 19.05 -8.49
N GLN A 22 -18.47 19.12 -8.90
CA GLN A 22 -17.74 18.01 -9.47
C GLN A 22 -17.80 16.97 -8.38
N ARG A 23 -18.59 15.96 -8.67
CA ARG A 23 -18.87 14.80 -7.84
C ARG A 23 -17.51 14.21 -7.43
N ASP A 24 -17.01 14.61 -6.27
CA ASP A 24 -15.96 13.88 -5.56
C ASP A 24 -16.61 12.61 -5.00
N ARG A 25 -16.91 11.72 -5.93
CA ARG A 25 -17.45 10.38 -5.69
C ARG A 25 -16.31 9.38 -5.64
N SER A 26 -15.12 9.80 -5.19
CA SER A 26 -13.91 8.99 -5.13
C SER A 26 -13.33 8.84 -3.72
N ARG A 27 -14.15 9.03 -2.67
CA ARG A 27 -13.74 8.74 -1.28
C ARG A 27 -14.72 7.93 -0.45
N LEU A 28 -15.84 7.49 -1.02
CA LEU A 28 -16.90 6.78 -0.28
C LEU A 28 -17.13 5.32 -0.74
N SER A 29 -16.45 4.86 -1.80
CA SER A 29 -16.49 3.46 -2.22
C SER A 29 -15.53 2.55 -1.45
N THR A 30 -14.65 3.11 -0.63
CA THR A 30 -13.68 2.38 0.22
C THR A 30 -14.25 1.91 1.55
N ILE A 31 -15.44 2.40 1.95
CA ILE A 31 -15.98 2.16 3.30
C ILE A 31 -16.87 0.90 3.38
N GLN A 32 -17.47 0.45 2.27
CA GLN A 32 -18.48 -0.63 2.31
C GLN A 32 -17.98 -2.01 1.83
N ARG A 33 -16.73 -2.11 1.33
CA ARG A 33 -16.14 -3.37 0.82
C ARG A 33 -14.90 -3.81 1.60
N SER A 34 -14.63 -3.22 2.76
CA SER A 34 -13.37 -3.43 3.49
C SER A 34 -13.21 -4.80 4.15
N SER A 35 -14.23 -5.67 4.19
CA SER A 35 -14.16 -6.96 4.89
C SER A 35 -13.22 -7.98 4.26
N HIS A 36 -12.89 -7.83 2.97
CA HIS A 36 -11.93 -8.70 2.26
C HIS A 36 -10.52 -8.11 2.17
N LEU A 37 -10.32 -6.90 2.70
CA LEU A 37 -9.04 -6.22 2.67
C LEU A 37 -8.25 -6.50 3.95
N VAL A 38 -6.98 -6.78 3.75
CA VAL A 38 -5.97 -6.97 4.77
C VAL A 38 -5.11 -5.72 4.84
N GLU A 39 -4.81 -5.30 6.06
CA GLU A 39 -3.83 -4.26 6.34
C GLU A 39 -2.48 -4.91 6.61
N ILE A 40 -1.45 -4.47 5.88
CA ILE A 40 -0.09 -5.01 5.94
C ILE A 40 0.85 -3.88 6.33
N THR A 41 1.66 -4.11 7.35
CA THR A 41 2.76 -3.24 7.75
C THR A 41 4.07 -3.94 7.42
N ILE A 42 4.88 -3.34 6.56
CA ILE A 42 6.17 -3.89 6.13
C ILE A 42 7.29 -3.01 6.68
N HIS A 43 8.11 -3.58 7.54
CA HIS A 43 9.35 -2.95 8.01
C HIS A 43 10.46 -3.23 6.99
N ALA A 44 10.92 -2.19 6.31
CA ALA A 44 11.96 -2.25 5.30
C ALA A 44 13.14 -1.37 5.73
N LEU A 45 14.06 -1.96 6.50
CA LEU A 45 15.21 -1.25 7.07
C LEU A 45 14.77 -0.01 7.86
N GLU A 46 15.05 1.18 7.36
CA GLU A 46 14.74 2.47 8.02
C GLU A 46 13.34 3.00 7.71
N GLN A 47 12.57 2.31 6.88
CA GLN A 47 11.24 2.73 6.44
C GLN A 47 10.17 1.72 6.83
N ILE A 48 8.96 2.22 7.08
CA ILE A 48 7.78 1.41 7.32
C ILE A 48 6.78 1.71 6.20
N VAL A 49 6.38 0.66 5.47
CA VAL A 49 5.41 0.75 4.38
C VAL A 49 4.10 0.13 4.84
N HIS A 50 3.04 0.92 4.83
CA HIS A 50 1.69 0.44 5.09
C HIS A 50 0.96 0.21 3.76
N LEU A 51 0.48 -1.02 3.56
CA LEU A 51 -0.27 -1.43 2.38
C LEU A 51 -1.64 -1.96 2.79
N ARG A 52 -2.59 -1.85 1.87
CA ARG A 52 -3.90 -2.48 1.99
C ARG A 52 -4.19 -3.28 0.74
N THR A 53 -4.39 -4.59 0.89
CA THR A 53 -4.56 -5.50 -0.25
C THR A 53 -5.66 -6.52 0.00
N PRO A 54 -6.32 -7.05 -1.04
CA PRO A 54 -7.22 -8.19 -0.90
C PRO A 54 -6.51 -9.40 -0.28
N LYS A 55 -7.24 -10.22 0.50
CA LYS A 55 -6.71 -11.47 1.09
C LYS A 55 -6.13 -12.43 0.04
N ASP A 56 -6.69 -12.44 -1.16
CA ASP A 56 -6.28 -13.33 -2.25
C ASP A 56 -5.00 -12.83 -2.98
N THR A 57 -4.45 -11.70 -2.54
CA THR A 57 -3.19 -11.15 -3.07
C THR A 57 -2.03 -12.05 -2.67
N THR A 58 -1.11 -12.30 -3.60
CA THR A 58 0.08 -13.10 -3.33
C THR A 58 1.18 -12.26 -2.66
N VAL A 59 2.04 -12.92 -1.87
CA VAL A 59 3.21 -12.30 -1.23
C VAL A 59 4.11 -11.63 -2.28
N GLY A 60 4.30 -12.24 -3.45
CA GLY A 60 5.11 -11.68 -4.53
C GLY A 60 4.58 -10.32 -5.02
N LYS A 61 3.26 -10.13 -5.08
CA LYS A 61 2.64 -8.85 -5.47
C LYS A 61 2.75 -7.79 -4.38
N VAL A 62 2.62 -8.20 -3.11
CA VAL A 62 2.87 -7.31 -1.97
C VAL A 62 4.31 -6.82 -1.96
N MET A 63 5.27 -7.71 -2.23
CA MET A 63 6.69 -7.36 -2.29
C MET A 63 6.99 -6.40 -3.45
N GLU A 64 6.47 -6.68 -4.64
CA GLU A 64 6.61 -5.81 -5.81
C GLU A 64 6.04 -4.40 -5.52
N SER A 65 4.86 -4.32 -4.89
CA SER A 65 4.28 -3.05 -4.48
C SER A 65 5.13 -2.32 -3.44
N CYS A 66 5.69 -3.04 -2.46
CA CYS A 66 6.56 -2.47 -1.44
C CYS A 66 7.84 -1.89 -2.07
N LEU A 67 8.52 -2.65 -2.93
CA LEU A 67 9.73 -2.19 -3.64
C LEU A 67 9.43 -0.96 -4.51
N LYS A 68 8.28 -0.95 -5.19
CA LYS A 68 7.83 0.21 -5.97
C LYS A 68 7.61 1.44 -5.09
N THR A 69 6.99 1.29 -3.92
CA THR A 69 6.80 2.39 -2.97
C THR A 69 8.12 2.90 -2.40
N LEU A 70 9.09 2.01 -2.19
CA LEU A 70 10.44 2.36 -1.75
C LEU A 70 11.32 2.94 -2.87
N GLY A 71 10.85 2.97 -4.12
CA GLY A 71 11.64 3.42 -5.27
C GLY A 71 12.79 2.49 -5.64
N VAL A 72 12.74 1.23 -5.22
CA VAL A 72 13.78 0.22 -5.46
C VAL A 72 13.57 -0.40 -6.85
N THR A 73 14.58 -0.31 -7.71
CA THR A 73 14.58 -0.89 -9.07
C THR A 73 15.25 -2.26 -9.16
N ASP A 74 15.82 -2.73 -8.04
CA ASP A 74 16.40 -4.07 -7.91
C ASP A 74 15.35 -5.16 -8.18
N SER A 75 15.80 -6.32 -8.68
CA SER A 75 14.93 -7.47 -8.89
C SER A 75 14.35 -7.99 -7.57
N ARG A 76 13.06 -8.33 -7.58
CA ARG A 76 12.33 -8.84 -6.40
C ARG A 76 13.01 -10.07 -5.77
N GLU A 77 13.70 -10.87 -6.56
CA GLU A 77 14.43 -12.08 -6.11
C GLU A 77 15.58 -11.80 -5.14
N LEU A 78 16.09 -10.56 -5.15
CA LEU A 78 17.11 -10.09 -4.20
C LEU A 78 16.53 -9.80 -2.82
N PHE A 79 15.22 -9.91 -2.64
CA PHE A 79 14.54 -9.63 -1.39
C PHE A 79 13.75 -10.83 -0.88
N SER A 80 13.48 -10.80 0.41
CA SER A 80 12.71 -11.81 1.12
C SER A 80 11.79 -11.12 2.12
N LEU A 81 10.54 -11.58 2.21
CA LEU A 81 9.57 -11.16 3.20
C LEU A 81 9.42 -12.23 4.28
N ARG A 82 9.39 -11.80 5.54
CA ARG A 82 9.17 -12.66 6.71
C ARG A 82 8.06 -12.12 7.57
N SER A 83 7.18 -13.00 8.06
CA SER A 83 6.19 -12.64 9.07
C SER A 83 6.85 -12.42 10.43
N LYS A 84 6.38 -11.43 11.19
CA LYS A 84 6.83 -11.18 12.56
C LYS A 84 6.13 -12.09 13.59
N LEU A 85 4.98 -12.66 13.23
CA LEU A 85 4.05 -13.30 14.19
C LEU A 85 4.21 -14.83 14.31
N GLY A 86 5.18 -15.45 13.65
CA GLY A 86 5.35 -16.90 13.61
C GLY A 86 6.81 -17.32 13.38
N PRO A 87 7.10 -18.64 13.27
CA PRO A 87 8.45 -19.10 13.03
C PRO A 87 8.99 -18.36 11.80
N LEU A 88 10.28 -18.02 11.87
CA LEU A 88 11.05 -17.17 10.96
C LEU A 88 11.19 -17.77 9.54
N ALA A 89 10.15 -18.45 9.07
CA ALA A 89 10.01 -19.06 7.77
C ALA A 89 9.86 -17.95 6.73
N GLU A 90 10.72 -18.02 5.73
CA GLU A 90 10.62 -17.22 4.53
C GLU A 90 9.28 -17.51 3.82
N LEU A 91 8.57 -16.45 3.47
CA LEU A 91 7.27 -16.57 2.80
C LEU A 91 7.47 -16.93 1.32
N SER A 92 6.68 -17.87 0.82
CA SER A 92 6.67 -18.20 -0.60
C SER A 92 5.99 -17.09 -1.42
N PHE A 93 6.51 -16.78 -2.61
CA PHE A 93 5.94 -15.72 -3.46
C PHE A 93 4.53 -16.02 -3.95
N ASP A 94 4.21 -17.31 -4.13
CA ASP A 94 2.90 -17.77 -4.60
C ASP A 94 1.87 -17.91 -3.47
N GLN A 95 2.31 -17.79 -2.21
CA GLN A 95 1.43 -17.85 -1.05
C GLN A 95 0.51 -16.63 -1.00
N GLN A 96 -0.76 -16.83 -0.64
CA GLN A 96 -1.70 -15.74 -0.47
C GLN A 96 -1.56 -15.12 0.92
N ILE A 97 -1.79 -13.81 1.01
CA ILE A 97 -1.75 -13.08 2.29
C ILE A 97 -2.83 -13.57 3.26
N GLY A 98 -3.99 -13.98 2.73
CA GLY A 98 -5.09 -14.56 3.50
C GLY A 98 -4.68 -15.81 4.27
N ASP A 99 -3.78 -16.63 3.73
CA ASP A 99 -3.32 -17.85 4.39
C ASP A 99 -2.41 -17.56 5.60
N LEU A 100 -1.77 -16.39 5.62
CA LEU A 100 -0.89 -15.94 6.70
C LEU A 100 -1.67 -15.37 7.88
N LEU A 101 -2.86 -14.87 7.60
CA LEU A 101 -3.77 -14.31 8.58
C LEU A 101 -4.79 -15.38 8.90
N GLY A 102 -4.54 -16.13 9.97
CA GLY A 102 -5.57 -16.99 10.55
C GLY A 102 -6.88 -16.23 10.80
N SER A 103 -7.95 -16.94 11.17
CA SER A 103 -9.33 -16.45 11.09
C SER A 103 -9.68 -15.13 11.83
N GLU A 104 -8.82 -14.61 12.70
CA GLU A 104 -9.14 -13.47 13.57
C GLU A 104 -8.36 -12.18 13.29
N LYS A 105 -7.17 -12.26 12.66
CA LYS A 105 -6.30 -11.08 12.51
C LYS A 105 -6.49 -10.43 11.15
N ARG A 106 -6.73 -9.12 11.14
CA ARG A 106 -6.81 -8.30 9.91
C ARG A 106 -5.51 -7.55 9.59
N LEU A 107 -4.54 -7.64 10.50
CA LEU A 107 -3.26 -6.92 10.45
C LEU A 107 -2.12 -7.93 10.32
N LEU A 108 -1.30 -7.77 9.28
CA LEU A 108 -0.10 -8.57 9.04
C LEU A 108 1.14 -7.69 9.17
N GLU A 109 2.05 -8.04 10.09
CA GLU A 109 3.36 -7.40 10.19
C GLU A 109 4.43 -8.24 9.51
N LEU A 110 5.11 -7.65 8.53
CA LEU A 110 6.16 -8.26 7.74
C LEU A 110 7.47 -7.47 7.90
N ASN A 111 8.58 -8.16 7.69
CA ASN A 111 9.90 -7.54 7.55
C ASN A 111 10.48 -7.86 6.16
N LEU A 112 10.97 -6.84 5.47
CA LEU A 112 11.64 -6.95 4.19
C LEU A 112 13.15 -6.96 4.41
N PHE A 113 13.83 -7.98 3.87
CA PHE A 113 15.28 -8.10 3.93
C PHE A 113 15.88 -8.30 2.55
N LYS A 114 17.05 -7.73 2.31
CA LYS A 114 17.84 -8.01 1.12
C LYS A 114 18.63 -9.31 1.34
N LYS A 115 18.40 -10.31 0.48
CA LYS A 115 19.20 -11.53 0.40
C LYS A 115 20.62 -11.15 0.00
N ARG A 116 21.61 -11.50 0.83
CA ARG A 116 23.01 -11.46 0.38
C ARG A 116 23.20 -12.62 -0.58
N VAL A 117 23.57 -12.32 -1.83
CA VAL A 117 24.06 -13.35 -2.76
C VAL A 117 25.29 -13.96 -2.09
N THR A 118 25.18 -15.20 -1.64
CA THR A 118 26.34 -15.99 -1.27
C THR A 118 27.06 -16.36 -2.56
N THR A 119 27.90 -15.46 -3.07
CA THR A 119 29.04 -15.88 -3.88
C THR A 119 29.93 -16.69 -2.94
N GLY A 120 29.63 -17.99 -2.81
CA GLY A 120 30.44 -18.89 -2.01
C GLY A 120 31.88 -18.88 -2.52
N PRO A 121 32.90 -18.75 -1.66
CA PRO A 121 34.24 -19.09 -2.08
C PRO A 121 34.27 -20.61 -2.20
N LYS A 122 34.11 -21.15 -3.41
CA LYS A 122 34.47 -22.53 -3.72
C LYS A 122 36.00 -22.60 -3.67
N ARG A 123 36.57 -22.67 -2.45
CA ARG A 123 37.99 -22.95 -2.23
C ARG A 123 38.26 -24.35 -2.79
N ARG A 124 38.74 -24.42 -4.03
CA ARG A 124 39.49 -25.58 -4.50
C ARG A 124 40.77 -25.62 -3.69
N ARG A 125 40.81 -26.48 -2.68
CA ARG A 125 42.06 -26.87 -2.04
C ARG A 125 42.65 -27.95 -2.92
N SER A 126 43.64 -27.57 -3.70
CA SER A 126 44.53 -28.47 -4.41
C SER A 126 45.16 -29.40 -3.39
N GLU A 127 44.92 -30.69 -3.55
CA GLU A 127 45.66 -31.74 -2.85
C GLU A 127 46.95 -31.94 -3.66
N SER A 128 48.08 -31.69 -3.01
CA SER A 128 49.43 -32.04 -3.47
C SER A 128 49.94 -33.16 -2.59
#